data_AF-A0A7V8XRT1-F1
#
_entry.id   AF-A0A7V8XRT1-F1
#
_cell.length_a   1.000
_cell.length_b   1.000
_cell.length_c   1.000
_cell.angle_alpha   90.00
_cell.angle_beta   90.00
_cell.angle_gamma   90.00
#
_symmetry.space_group_name_H-M   'P 1'
#
loop_
_entity.id
_entity.type
_entity.pdbx_description
1 polymer ?
#
loop_
_entity_poly.entity_id
_entity_poly.type
_entity_poly.pdbx_seq_one_letter_code
_entity_poly.pdbx_strand_id
1 'polypeptide(L)'
;MAQSIGYSQLLAHGMFMSSTCAEDVRFIDEDDVRRATAGTFLGDYRVRRQQAACRIWPRGEGVEDGFQAPVRLDVPVLVISGDVDVATPASDGERVAKELPNGRHVVFPGQGHEFTNPRAPRS
;
A
#
# COMPACT_ATOMS: atom_id res chain seq x y z
N MET A 1 15.91 -10.99 26.00
CA MET A 1 15.95 -10.52 24.59
C MET A 1 14.62 -10.69 23.83
N ALA A 2 13.58 -11.35 24.38
CA ALA A 2 12.26 -11.44 23.75
C ALA A 2 11.33 -10.23 24.00
N GLN A 3 11.63 -9.38 24.99
CA GLN A 3 10.77 -8.26 25.37
C GLN A 3 10.90 -7.05 24.42
N SER A 4 12.07 -6.85 23.78
CA SER A 4 12.29 -5.71 22.86
C SER A 4 11.54 -5.85 21.53
N ILE A 5 11.33 -7.08 21.04
CA ILE A 5 10.57 -7.35 19.80
C ILE A 5 9.08 -7.01 19.99
N GLY A 6 8.53 -7.21 21.18
CA GLY A 6 7.15 -6.85 21.48
C GLY A 6 6.89 -5.34 21.44
N TYR A 7 7.76 -4.54 22.05
CA TYR A 7 7.61 -3.08 22.06
C TYR A 7 7.78 -2.47 20.66
N SER A 8 8.73 -2.93 19.86
CA SER A 8 8.92 -2.41 18.50
C SER A 8 7.71 -2.72 17.60
N GLN A 9 7.12 -3.91 17.73
CA GLN A 9 5.91 -4.25 16.98
C GLN A 9 4.69 -3.42 17.41
N LEU A 10 4.53 -3.16 18.71
CA LEU A 10 3.45 -2.29 19.19
C LEU A 10 3.58 -0.86 18.66
N LEU A 11 4.79 -0.29 18.69
CA LEU A 11 5.06 1.03 18.13
C LEU A 11 4.84 1.05 16.61
N ALA A 12 5.33 0.03 15.89
CA ALA A 12 5.12 -0.09 14.44
C ALA A 12 3.62 -0.19 14.09
N HIS A 13 2.85 -0.93 14.88
CA HIS A 13 1.40 -1.06 14.66
C HIS A 13 0.66 0.25 14.96
N GLY A 14 1.05 0.97 16.01
CA GLY A 14 0.50 2.29 16.31
C GLY A 14 0.74 3.28 15.16
N MET A 15 1.95 3.31 14.61
CA MET A 15 2.27 4.14 13.44
C MET A 15 1.51 3.72 12.19
N PHE A 16 1.43 2.42 11.91
CA PHE A 16 0.66 1.87 10.79
C PHE A 16 -0.82 2.31 10.86
N MET A 17 -1.44 2.20 12.03
CA MET A 17 -2.84 2.61 12.21
C MET A 17 -3.00 4.12 12.05
N SER A 18 -2.08 4.92 12.59
CA SER A 18 -2.14 6.38 12.43
C SER A 18 -2.03 6.84 10.99
N SER A 19 -1.14 6.25 10.18
CA SER A 19 -1.02 6.58 8.75
C SER A 19 -2.23 6.06 7.97
N THR A 20 -2.50 4.74 7.99
CA THR A 20 -3.56 4.16 7.14
C THR A 20 -4.95 4.72 7.46
N CYS A 21 -5.27 5.01 8.72
CA CYS A 21 -6.57 5.58 9.07
C CYS A 21 -6.72 7.05 8.69
N ALA A 22 -5.62 7.80 8.64
CA ALA A 22 -5.62 9.22 8.27
C ALA A 22 -5.52 9.44 6.75
N GLU A 23 -4.76 8.60 6.04
CA GLU A 23 -4.31 8.84 4.67
C GLU A 23 -4.95 7.90 3.63
N ASP A 24 -5.40 6.72 4.03
CA ASP A 24 -5.91 5.71 3.09
C ASP A 24 -7.40 5.41 3.32
N VAL A 25 -7.72 4.81 4.46
CA VAL A 25 -9.02 4.17 4.74
C VAL A 25 -10.16 5.18 4.72
N ARG A 26 -9.88 6.45 5.03
CA ARG A 26 -10.89 7.52 5.01
C ARG A 26 -11.44 7.83 3.61
N PHE A 27 -10.71 7.46 2.56
CA PHE A 27 -11.08 7.73 1.17
C PHE A 27 -11.75 6.55 0.49
N ILE A 28 -11.87 5.40 1.19
CA ILE A 28 -12.51 4.21 0.65
C ILE A 28 -14.02 4.27 0.92
N ASP A 29 -14.81 4.35 -0.15
CA ASP A 29 -16.27 4.32 -0.09
C ASP A 29 -16.86 2.91 -0.33
N GLU A 30 -18.18 2.79 -0.22
CA GLU A 30 -18.90 1.52 -0.43
C GLU A 30 -18.83 1.01 -1.88
N ASP A 31 -18.70 1.91 -2.85
CA ASP A 31 -18.56 1.54 -4.25
C ASP A 31 -17.15 0.97 -4.50
N ASP A 32 -16.11 1.57 -3.90
CA ASP A 32 -14.75 1.04 -3.91
C ASP A 32 -14.71 -0.37 -3.33
N VAL A 33 -15.29 -0.56 -2.13
CA VAL A 33 -15.36 -1.88 -1.48
C VAL A 33 -16.05 -2.88 -2.39
N ARG A 34 -17.23 -2.55 -2.93
CA ARG A 34 -17.98 -3.46 -3.79
C ARG A 34 -17.19 -3.84 -5.04
N ARG A 35 -16.61 -2.87 -5.75
CA ARG A 35 -15.85 -3.12 -6.97
C ARG A 35 -14.59 -3.94 -6.72
N ALA A 36 -13.85 -3.66 -5.65
CA ALA A 36 -12.57 -4.30 -5.37
C ALA A 36 -12.71 -5.71 -4.76
N THR A 37 -13.84 -6.03 -4.13
CA THR A 37 -13.99 -7.26 -3.34
C THR A 37 -14.91 -8.30 -3.97
N ALA A 38 -15.76 -7.90 -4.92
CA ALA A 38 -16.71 -8.81 -5.57
C ALA A 38 -16.00 -10.00 -6.25
N GLY A 39 -16.44 -11.22 -5.93
CA GLY A 39 -15.88 -12.44 -6.52
C GLY A 39 -14.48 -12.83 -6.03
N THR A 40 -13.91 -12.09 -5.06
CA THR A 40 -12.61 -12.45 -4.46
C THR A 40 -12.77 -13.48 -3.35
N PHE A 41 -11.71 -14.25 -3.08
CA PHE A 41 -11.73 -15.27 -2.02
C PHE A 41 -12.00 -14.72 -0.62
N LEU A 42 -11.41 -13.57 -0.28
CA LEU A 42 -11.55 -12.94 1.05
C LEU A 42 -12.78 -12.03 1.17
N GLY A 43 -13.45 -11.70 0.06
CA GLY A 43 -14.51 -10.71 0.03
C GLY A 43 -14.04 -9.39 0.65
N ASP A 44 -14.91 -8.75 1.43
CA ASP A 44 -14.64 -7.46 2.06
C ASP A 44 -13.99 -7.57 3.46
N TYR A 45 -13.67 -8.77 3.92
CA TYR A 45 -13.19 -9.03 5.28
C TYR A 45 -12.07 -8.07 5.74
N ARG A 46 -11.01 -7.92 4.93
CA ARG A 46 -9.84 -7.10 5.29
C ARG A 46 -10.20 -5.63 5.44
N VAL A 47 -10.86 -5.05 4.43
CA VAL A 47 -11.21 -3.62 4.42
C VAL A 47 -12.24 -3.29 5.50
N ARG A 48 -13.24 -4.16 5.75
CA ARG A 48 -14.23 -3.95 6.80
C ARG A 48 -13.62 -3.94 8.20
N ARG A 49 -12.67 -4.84 8.47
CA ARG A 49 -11.96 -4.89 9.75
C ARG A 49 -11.10 -3.64 9.96
N GLN A 50 -10.39 -3.17 8.93
CA GLN A 50 -9.60 -1.95 9.01
C GLN A 50 -10.49 -0.70 9.18
N GLN A 51 -11.59 -0.57 8.42
CA GLN A 51 -12.57 0.50 8.58
C GLN A 51 -13.14 0.53 10.01
N ALA A 52 -13.46 -0.64 10.59
CA ALA A 52 -13.94 -0.72 11.96
C ALA A 52 -12.92 -0.23 12.98
N ALA A 53 -11.64 -0.61 12.83
CA ALA A 53 -10.57 -0.12 13.68
C ALA A 53 -10.35 1.40 13.51
N CYS A 54 -10.34 1.90 12.27
CA CYS A 54 -10.15 3.30 11.97
C CYS A 54 -11.31 4.21 12.44
N ARG A 55 -12.51 3.66 12.68
CA ARG A 55 -13.62 4.43 13.29
C ARG A 55 -13.36 4.80 14.75
N ILE A 56 -12.58 4.00 15.46
CA ILE A 56 -12.27 4.22 16.88
C ILE A 56 -10.83 4.70 17.12
N TRP A 57 -9.98 4.66 16.09
CA TRP A 57 -8.60 5.15 16.19
C TRP A 57 -8.56 6.69 16.28
N PRO A 58 -7.75 7.28 17.18
CA PRO A 58 -7.57 8.73 17.23
C PRO A 58 -7.05 9.26 15.90
N ARG A 59 -7.73 10.25 15.32
CA ARG A 59 -7.32 10.88 14.06
C ARG A 59 -6.78 12.29 14.35
N GLY A 60 -5.64 12.63 13.74
CA GLY A 60 -5.13 14.01 13.74
C GLY A 60 -6.01 14.93 12.89
N GLU A 61 -5.71 16.23 12.89
CA GLU A 61 -6.31 17.16 11.93
C GLU A 61 -6.07 16.63 10.51
N GLY A 62 -7.14 16.59 9.73
CA GLY A 62 -7.22 15.76 8.53
C GLY A 62 -6.15 16.13 7.50
N VAL A 63 -5.66 15.08 6.83
CA VAL A 63 -4.92 15.18 5.58
C VAL A 63 -5.57 16.21 4.64
N GLU A 64 -4.76 17.11 4.08
CA GLU A 64 -5.18 18.21 3.22
C GLU A 64 -5.97 17.73 2.00
N ASP A 65 -6.84 18.61 1.49
CA ASP A 65 -7.55 18.35 0.24
C ASP A 65 -6.55 18.10 -0.90
N GLY A 66 -6.80 17.05 -1.68
CA GLY A 66 -5.93 16.69 -2.80
C GLY A 66 -4.71 15.84 -2.43
N PHE A 67 -4.61 15.32 -1.20
CA PHE A 67 -3.51 14.40 -0.85
C PHE A 67 -3.42 13.14 -1.73
N GLN A 68 -4.55 12.63 -2.22
CA GLN A 68 -4.57 11.52 -3.18
C GLN A 68 -4.36 11.95 -4.64
N ALA A 69 -4.06 13.22 -4.90
CA ALA A 69 -3.77 13.69 -6.24
C ALA A 69 -2.51 13.01 -6.79
N PRO A 70 -2.47 12.68 -8.09
CA PRO A 70 -1.28 12.09 -8.68
C PRO A 70 -0.07 13.01 -8.55
N VAL A 71 1.05 12.42 -8.13
CA VAL A 71 2.34 13.11 -8.09
C VAL A 71 2.85 13.33 -9.51
N ARG A 72 3.17 14.58 -9.86
CA ARG A 72 3.77 14.96 -11.15
C ARG A 72 5.11 15.61 -10.90
N LEU A 73 6.16 15.06 -11.52
CA LEU A 73 7.53 15.53 -11.36
C LEU A 73 8.20 15.60 -12.74
N ASP A 74 8.93 16.68 -13.00
CA ASP A 74 9.70 16.87 -14.23
C ASP A 74 11.14 16.34 -14.12
N VAL A 75 11.51 15.75 -12.98
CA VAL A 75 12.82 15.11 -12.80
C VAL A 75 12.77 13.63 -13.20
N PRO A 76 13.90 12.98 -13.53
CA PRO A 76 13.93 11.54 -13.74
C PRO A 76 13.49 10.78 -12.48
N VAL A 77 12.50 9.89 -12.62
CA VAL A 77 11.99 9.06 -11.52
C VAL A 77 12.02 7.59 -11.91
N LEU A 78 12.48 6.74 -10.99
CA LEU A 78 12.45 5.29 -11.13
C LEU A 78 11.34 4.72 -10.24
N VAL A 79 10.37 4.05 -10.86
CA VAL A 79 9.32 3.28 -10.18
C VAL A 79 9.69 1.80 -10.28
N ILE A 80 9.68 1.10 -9.15
CA ILE A 80 10.10 -0.31 -9.09
C ILE A 80 8.94 -1.16 -8.54
N SER A 81 8.67 -2.29 -9.17
CA SER A 81 7.68 -3.26 -8.71
C SER A 81 8.15 -4.69 -8.90
N GLY A 82 7.61 -5.61 -8.11
CA GLY A 82 7.67 -7.04 -8.38
C GLY A 82 6.45 -7.51 -9.21
N ASP A 83 6.63 -8.51 -10.06
CA ASP A 83 5.53 -9.07 -10.88
C ASP A 83 4.56 -9.97 -10.10
N VAL A 84 4.96 -10.46 -8.92
CA VAL A 84 4.13 -11.27 -8.01
C VAL A 84 3.82 -10.56 -6.70
N ASP A 85 4.02 -9.24 -6.64
CA ASP A 85 3.62 -8.41 -5.51
C ASP A 85 2.09 -8.28 -5.43
N VAL A 86 1.51 -8.80 -4.34
CA VAL A 86 0.06 -8.73 -4.07
C VAL A 86 -0.33 -7.57 -3.16
N ALA A 87 0.63 -6.88 -2.55
CA ALA A 87 0.40 -5.75 -1.65
C ALA A 87 0.50 -4.41 -2.39
N THR A 88 1.48 -4.27 -3.29
CA THR A 88 1.63 -3.11 -4.19
C THR A 88 1.85 -3.59 -5.63
N PRO A 89 0.79 -4.07 -6.31
CA PRO A 89 0.92 -4.73 -7.60
C PRO A 89 1.53 -3.82 -8.67
N ALA A 90 2.20 -4.41 -9.65
CA ALA A 90 2.87 -3.68 -10.74
C ALA A 90 1.94 -2.69 -11.48
N SER A 91 0.64 -2.97 -11.56
CA SER A 91 -0.35 -2.06 -12.14
C SER A 91 -0.45 -0.70 -11.42
N ASP A 92 -0.16 -0.65 -10.11
CA ASP A 92 -0.06 0.63 -9.40
C ASP A 92 1.17 1.41 -9.84
N GLY A 93 2.31 0.72 -10.02
CA GLY A 93 3.52 1.31 -10.58
C GLY A 93 3.31 1.85 -12.00
N GLU A 94 2.57 1.13 -12.84
CA GLU A 94 2.19 1.58 -14.19
C GLU A 94 1.33 2.85 -14.14
N ARG A 95 0.37 2.92 -13.20
CA ARG A 95 -0.49 4.09 -13.02
C ARG A 95 0.31 5.31 -12.58
N VAL A 96 1.25 5.14 -11.65
CA VAL A 96 2.15 6.22 -11.22
C VAL A 96 3.06 6.67 -12.37
N ALA A 97 3.65 5.73 -13.12
CA ALA A 97 4.57 6.06 -14.20
C ALA A 97 3.91 6.86 -15.34
N LYS A 98 2.60 6.69 -15.58
CA LYS A 98 1.85 7.49 -16.58
C LYS A 98 1.80 8.98 -16.26
N GLU A 99 1.98 9.36 -14.99
CA GLU A 99 1.94 10.75 -14.52
C GLU A 99 3.33 11.39 -14.45
N LEU A 100 4.37 10.62 -14.77
CA LEU A 100 5.78 11.00 -14.68
C LEU A 100 6.38 11.05 -16.09
N PRO A 101 6.47 12.23 -16.74
CA PRO A 101 6.91 12.34 -18.14
C PRO A 101 8.33 11.81 -18.36
N ASN A 102 9.20 11.91 -17.35
CA ASN A 102 10.56 11.39 -17.34
C ASN A 102 10.70 10.12 -16.46
N GLY A 103 9.58 9.45 -16.19
CA GLY A 103 9.49 8.28 -15.35
C GLY A 103 9.84 6.99 -16.10
N ARG A 104 10.49 6.06 -15.39
CA ARG A 104 10.69 4.68 -15.86
C ARG A 104 10.14 3.70 -14.84
N HIS A 105 9.27 2.81 -15.29
CA HIS A 105 8.80 1.67 -14.49
C HIS A 105 9.64 0.43 -14.81
N VAL A 106 10.22 -0.19 -13.79
CA VAL A 106 10.96 -1.45 -13.90
C VAL A 106 10.26 -2.50 -13.06
N VAL A 107 9.82 -3.56 -13.74
CA VAL A 107 9.20 -4.73 -13.11
C VAL A 107 10.22 -5.85 -13.01
N PHE A 108 10.48 -6.33 -11.79
CA PHE A 108 11.40 -7.42 -11.53
C PHE A 108 10.66 -8.77 -11.55
N PRO A 109 11.06 -9.72 -12.41
CA PRO A 109 10.42 -11.02 -12.49
C PRO A 109 10.63 -11.88 -11.23
N GLY A 110 9.58 -12.59 -10.83
CA GLY A 110 9.52 -13.45 -9.65
C GLY A 110 9.69 -12.73 -8.32
N GLN A 111 9.51 -11.40 -8.27
CA GLN A 111 9.66 -10.62 -7.02
C GLN A 111 8.30 -10.24 -6.44
N GLY A 112 8.18 -10.36 -5.12
CA GLY A 112 7.00 -9.92 -4.36
C GLY A 112 7.18 -8.52 -3.79
N HIS A 113 6.43 -8.22 -2.72
CA HIS A 113 6.46 -6.92 -2.03
C HIS A 113 7.82 -6.58 -1.42
N GLU A 114 8.52 -7.60 -0.93
CA GLU A 114 9.88 -7.48 -0.44
C GLU A 114 10.83 -8.03 -1.52
N PHE A 115 11.82 -7.22 -1.92
CA PHE A 115 12.91 -7.66 -2.81
C PHE A 115 13.89 -8.53 -2.02
N THR A 116 13.48 -9.76 -1.74
CA THR A 116 14.39 -10.75 -1.18
C THR A 116 15.31 -11.24 -2.29
N ASN A 117 16.63 -11.03 -2.15
CA ASN A 117 17.64 -11.49 -3.10
C ASN A 117 17.44 -12.98 -3.46
N PRO A 118 17.02 -13.32 -4.69
CA PRO A 118 16.78 -14.69 -5.09
C PRO A 118 18.04 -15.19 -5.80
N ARG A 119 19.06 -15.54 -5.03
CA ARG A 119 19.80 -16.76 -5.38
C ARG A 119 19.05 -17.97 -4.83
N ALA A 120 17.79 -18.12 -5.19
CA ALA A 120 17.15 -19.42 -5.16
C ALA A 120 17.60 -20.14 -6.45
N PRO A 121 18.28 -21.30 -6.37
CA PRO A 121 18.70 -22.03 -7.55
C PRO A 121 17.47 -22.41 -8.37
N ARG A 122 17.54 -22.20 -9.69
CA ARG A 122 16.54 -22.73 -10.62
C ARG A 122 16.50 -24.24 -10.45
N SER A 123 15.33 -24.79 -10.14
CA SER A 123 15.04 -26.23 -10.25
C SER A 123 15.14 -26.68 -11.70
#